data_AF-A0A2M7SXE5-F1
#
_entry.id   AF-A0A2M7SXE5-F1
#
_cell.length_a   1.000
_cell.length_b   1.000
_cell.length_c   1.000
_cell.angle_alpha   90.00
_cell.angle_beta   90.00
_cell.angle_gamma   90.00
#
_symmetry.space_group_name_H-M   'P 1'
#
loop_
_entity.id
_entity.type
_entity.pdbx_description
1 polymer ?
#
loop_
_entity_poly.entity_id
_entity_poly.type
_entity_poly.pdbx_seq_one_letter_code
_entity_poly.pdbx_strand_id
1 'polypeptide(L)'
;MNEKPFLSIVIPAYKEEKRIHKILDAVIDYEKEHDFAIEVVVVIDGTPDNTAQAAEKYKERIKGLKIIDRKENKGKGYTVKEGMLAASGEYIIFVDADNATPIEQVDKLLKYHDEYQVMIGSRY
;
A
#
# COMPACT_ATOMS: atom_id res chain seq x y z
N MET A 1 -4.17 20.14 11.09
CA MET A 1 -5.26 19.25 10.66
C MET A 1 -4.65 18.35 9.61
N ASN A 2 -4.59 17.03 9.82
CA ASN A 2 -4.13 16.15 8.74
C ASN A 2 -5.24 16.15 7.69
N GLU A 3 -4.95 16.74 6.53
CA GLU A 3 -5.80 16.57 5.35
C GLU A 3 -5.99 15.07 5.10
N LYS A 4 -7.21 14.70 4.73
CA LYS A 4 -7.53 13.34 4.33
C LYS A 4 -6.64 12.97 3.13
N PRO A 5 -5.92 11.84 3.14
CA PRO A 5 -5.14 11.41 1.98
C PRO A 5 -6.05 11.28 0.75
N PHE A 6 -5.57 11.66 -0.42
CA PHE A 6 -6.31 11.42 -1.65
C PHE A 6 -6.30 9.93 -1.99
N LEU A 7 -5.12 9.30 -1.87
CA LEU A 7 -4.93 7.89 -2.17
C LEU A 7 -4.38 7.14 -0.96
N SER A 8 -4.96 5.98 -0.65
CA SER A 8 -4.39 4.99 0.27
C SER A 8 -3.96 3.74 -0.51
N ILE A 9 -2.70 3.36 -0.33
CA ILE A 9 -2.09 2.18 -0.93
C ILE A 9 -1.96 1.10 0.14
N VAL A 10 -2.73 0.04 0.01
CA VAL A 10 -2.73 -1.12 0.91
C VAL A 10 -1.76 -2.17 0.38
N ILE A 11 -0.80 -2.58 1.20
CA ILE A 11 0.25 -3.53 0.85
C ILE A 11 0.18 -4.73 1.80
N PRO A 12 -0.51 -5.83 1.44
CA PRO A 12 -0.44 -7.08 2.18
C PRO A 12 0.96 -7.69 2.06
N ALA A 13 1.58 -8.07 3.17
CA ALA A 13 2.94 -8.58 3.18
C ALA A 13 3.09 -9.86 4.01
N TYR A 14 3.75 -10.86 3.43
CA TYR A 14 4.13 -12.10 4.10
C TYR A 14 5.44 -12.62 3.52
N LYS A 15 6.48 -12.71 4.37
CA LYS A 15 7.84 -13.11 3.97
C LYS A 15 8.46 -12.18 2.92
N GLU A 16 8.34 -10.88 3.15
CA GLU A 16 8.76 -9.82 2.21
C GLU A 16 9.96 -9.01 2.71
N GLU A 17 10.68 -9.46 3.74
CA GLU A 17 11.86 -8.76 4.31
C GLU A 17 12.83 -8.24 3.23
N LYS A 18 13.07 -9.07 2.21
CA LYS A 18 14.02 -8.76 1.12
C LYS A 18 13.42 -8.00 -0.06
N ARG A 19 12.10 -7.76 -0.10
CA ARG A 19 11.42 -7.19 -1.28
C ARG A 19 10.56 -5.98 -0.97
N ILE A 20 10.08 -5.85 0.27
CA ILE A 20 9.19 -4.75 0.69
C ILE A 20 9.78 -3.36 0.41
N HIS A 21 11.12 -3.24 0.46
CA HIS A 21 11.82 -2.00 0.12
C HIS A 21 11.48 -1.50 -1.29
N LYS A 22 11.32 -2.41 -2.27
CA LYS A 22 11.08 -2.06 -3.66
C LYS A 22 9.79 -1.28 -3.85
N ILE A 23 8.70 -1.79 -3.28
CA ILE A 23 7.40 -1.11 -3.38
C ILE A 23 7.39 0.17 -2.54
N LEU A 24 8.02 0.18 -1.36
CA LEU A 24 8.05 1.38 -0.52
C LEU A 24 8.91 2.50 -1.13
N ASP A 25 10.04 2.17 -1.76
CA ASP A 25 10.84 3.15 -2.52
C ASP A 25 10.07 3.64 -3.75
N ALA A 26 9.39 2.76 -4.49
CA ALA A 26 8.54 3.16 -5.61
C ALA A 26 7.40 4.10 -5.19
N VAL A 27 6.77 3.86 -4.03
CA VAL A 27 5.74 4.76 -3.50
C VAL A 27 6.32 6.13 -3.10
N ILE A 28 7.54 6.17 -2.56
CA ILE A 28 8.20 7.45 -2.26
C ILE A 28 8.45 8.25 -3.54
N ASP A 29 8.89 7.59 -4.61
CA ASP A 29 9.13 8.27 -5.88
C ASP A 29 7.82 8.71 -6.52
N TYR A 30 6.79 7.86 -6.48
CA TYR A 30 5.43 8.21 -6.90
C TYR A 30 4.89 9.42 -6.12
N GLU A 31 5.03 9.47 -4.80
CA GLU A 31 4.61 10.63 -3.98
C GLU A 31 5.29 11.94 -4.40
N LYS A 32 6.52 11.91 -4.93
CA LYS A 32 7.21 13.12 -5.43
C LYS A 32 6.70 13.60 -6.78
N GLU A 33 6.12 12.70 -7.57
CA GLU A 33 5.62 12.98 -8.92
C GLU A 33 4.16 13.48 -8.90
N HIS A 34 3.51 13.47 -7.74
CA HIS A 34 2.11 13.85 -7.58
C HIS A 34 1.89 14.90 -6.49
N ASP A 35 0.97 15.83 -6.75
CA ASP A 35 0.63 16.94 -5.83
C ASP A 35 -0.45 16.57 -4.81
N PHE A 36 -0.74 15.28 -4.61
CA PHE A 36 -1.77 14.82 -3.67
C PHE A 36 -1.19 13.97 -2.54
N ALA A 37 -1.83 14.00 -1.38
CA ALA A 37 -1.38 13.26 -0.21
C ALA A 37 -1.61 11.75 -0.35
N ILE A 38 -0.59 10.96 -0.01
CA ILE A 38 -0.62 9.49 -0.04
C ILE A 38 -0.51 8.91 1.37
N GLU A 39 -1.35 7.92 1.65
CA GLU A 39 -1.22 7.03 2.80
C GLU A 39 -0.78 5.64 2.34
N VAL A 40 0.09 5.01 3.12
CA VAL A 40 0.55 3.65 2.86
C VAL A 40 0.17 2.77 4.04
N VAL A 41 -0.57 1.70 3.80
CA VAL A 41 -0.99 0.75 4.84
C VAL A 41 -0.35 -0.60 4.57
N VAL A 42 0.76 -0.89 5.26
CA VAL A 42 1.40 -2.20 5.18
C VAL A 42 0.77 -3.12 6.23
N VAL A 43 0.25 -4.26 5.78
CA VAL A 43 -0.38 -5.25 6.68
C VAL A 43 0.47 -6.52 6.68
N ILE A 44 1.10 -6.80 7.82
CA ILE A 44 1.97 -7.96 8.02
C ILE A 44 1.13 -9.16 8.46
N ASP A 45 1.20 -10.25 7.70
CA ASP A 45 0.35 -11.43 7.89
C ASP A 45 1.03 -12.55 8.69
N GLY A 46 1.36 -12.30 9.96
CA GLY A 46 1.90 -13.34 10.86
C GLY A 46 3.17 -14.00 10.33
N THR A 47 4.11 -13.20 9.86
CA THR A 47 5.32 -13.70 9.20
C THR A 47 6.44 -14.03 10.19
N PRO A 48 7.27 -15.07 9.94
CA PRO A 48 8.37 -15.43 10.83
C PRO A 48 9.67 -14.64 10.57
N ASP A 49 9.71 -13.79 9.53
CA ASP A 49 10.90 -13.03 9.15
C ASP A 49 10.82 -11.57 9.59
N ASN A 50 11.80 -10.74 9.19
CA ASN A 50 11.85 -9.34 9.62
C ASN A 50 11.07 -8.37 8.72
N THR A 51 10.00 -8.82 8.03
CA THR A 51 9.23 -7.94 7.12
C THR A 51 8.73 -6.68 7.82
N ALA A 52 8.21 -6.80 9.05
CA ALA A 52 7.72 -5.67 9.82
C ALA A 52 8.85 -4.65 10.10
N GLN A 53 10.00 -5.12 10.58
CA GLN A 53 11.16 -4.28 10.87
C GLN A 53 11.74 -3.65 9.60
N ALA A 54 11.66 -4.34 8.45
CA ALA A 54 12.06 -3.77 7.17
C ALA A 54 11.14 -2.61 6.76
N ALA A 55 9.82 -2.74 6.93
CA ALA A 55 8.86 -1.68 6.67
C ALA A 55 8.98 -0.50 7.66
N GLU A 56 9.23 -0.78 8.94
CA GLU A 56 9.39 0.23 9.99
C GLU A 56 10.48 1.27 9.67
N LYS A 57 11.55 0.88 8.96
CA LYS A 57 12.62 1.78 8.52
C LYS A 57 12.14 2.90 7.59
N TYR A 58 10.94 2.79 7.02
CA TYR A 58 10.38 3.76 6.10
C TYR A 58 9.50 4.81 6.78
N LYS A 59 9.20 4.70 8.09
CA LYS A 59 8.35 5.67 8.80
C LYS A 59 8.87 7.11 8.74
N GLU A 60 10.18 7.29 8.68
CA GLU A 60 10.78 8.63 8.55
C GLU A 60 10.69 9.20 7.13
N ARG A 61 10.56 8.33 6.13
CA ARG A 61 10.54 8.69 4.69
C ARG A 61 9.12 8.81 4.14
N ILE A 62 8.17 8.07 4.71
CA ILE A 62 6.75 8.05 4.31
C ILE A 62 5.93 8.50 5.51
N LYS A 63 5.55 9.79 5.53
CA LYS A 63 4.79 10.37 6.65
C LYS A 63 3.44 9.69 6.86
N GLY A 64 2.82 9.22 5.77
CA GLY A 64 1.54 8.51 5.78
C GLY A 64 1.64 7.00 6.02
N LEU A 65 2.80 6.47 6.47
CA LEU A 65 2.97 5.03 6.66
C LEU A 65 2.31 4.51 7.94
N LYS A 66 1.34 3.61 7.76
CA LYS A 66 0.73 2.77 8.80
C LYS A 66 1.21 1.34 8.63
N ILE A 67 1.55 0.70 9.75
CA ILE A 67 1.94 -0.72 9.79
C ILE A 67 1.00 -1.44 10.73
N ILE A 68 0.30 -2.46 10.22
CA ILE A 68 -0.52 -3.37 11.00
C ILE A 68 0.24 -4.69 11.10
N ASP A 69 0.84 -4.95 12.26
CA ASP A 69 1.65 -6.14 12.51
C ASP A 69 0.87 -7.20 13.30
N ARG A 70 0.29 -8.17 12.59
CA ARG A 70 -0.38 -9.31 13.22
C ARG A 70 0.59 -10.44 13.47
N LYS A 71 0.41 -11.13 14.59
CA LYS A 71 1.23 -12.31 14.97
C LYS A 71 0.77 -13.62 14.34
N GLU A 72 -0.47 -13.70 13.87
CA GLU A 72 -1.06 -14.89 13.27
C GLU A 72 -1.34 -14.67 11.78
N ASN A 73 -0.98 -15.68 10.96
CA ASN A 73 -1.27 -15.67 9.52
C ASN A 73 -2.75 -15.99 9.28
N LYS A 74 -3.45 -15.11 8.55
CA LYS A 74 -4.88 -15.25 8.20
C LYS A 74 -5.12 -15.31 6.68
N GLY A 75 -4.05 -15.29 5.89
CA GLY A 75 -4.08 -15.35 4.44
C GLY A 75 -4.43 -14.01 3.76
N LYS A 76 -4.06 -13.91 2.48
CA LYS A 76 -4.10 -12.67 1.69
C LYS A 76 -5.45 -11.95 1.70
N GLY A 77 -6.56 -12.68 1.56
CA GLY A 77 -7.90 -12.06 1.53
C GLY A 77 -8.24 -11.32 2.82
N TYR A 78 -7.92 -11.91 3.97
CA TYR A 78 -8.09 -11.25 5.26
C TYR A 78 -7.14 -10.04 5.39
N THR A 79 -5.88 -10.22 4.97
CA THR A 79 -4.85 -9.17 5.00
C THR A 79 -5.23 -7.95 4.20
N VAL A 80 -5.71 -8.14 2.97
CA VAL A 80 -6.22 -7.05 2.12
C VAL A 80 -7.43 -6.40 2.78
N LYS A 81 -8.42 -7.18 3.23
CA LYS A 81 -9.63 -6.64 3.89
C LYS A 81 -9.28 -5.75 5.08
N GLU A 82 -8.37 -6.19 5.94
CA GLU A 82 -7.97 -5.40 7.12
C GLU A 82 -7.31 -4.09 6.72
N GLY A 83 -6.41 -4.11 5.73
CA GLY A 83 -5.79 -2.89 5.21
C GLY A 83 -6.80 -1.92 4.59
N MET A 84 -7.76 -2.45 3.80
CA MET A 84 -8.84 -1.66 3.21
C MET A 84 -9.71 -0.98 4.26
N LEU A 85 -9.98 -1.66 5.40
CA LEU A 85 -10.79 -1.10 6.48
C LEU A 85 -10.03 -0.08 7.36
N ALA A 86 -8.69 -0.16 7.38
CA ALA A 86 -7.83 0.75 8.13
C ALA A 86 -7.37 1.98 7.33
N ALA A 87 -7.49 1.91 5.99
CA ALA A 87 -7.18 2.98 5.07
C ALA A 87 -8.12 4.18 5.24
N SER A 88 -7.58 5.38 5.12
CA SER A 88 -8.34 6.64 5.33
C SER A 88 -8.47 7.51 4.08
N GLY A 89 -7.88 7.08 2.96
CA GLY A 89 -7.87 7.78 1.70
C GLY A 89 -9.26 7.98 1.10
N GLU A 90 -9.38 8.95 0.20
CA GLU A 90 -10.58 9.09 -0.63
C GLU A 90 -10.71 7.91 -1.61
N TYR A 91 -9.59 7.54 -2.24
CA TYR A 91 -9.45 6.34 -3.04
C TYR A 91 -8.55 5.34 -2.33
N ILE A 92 -8.91 4.06 -2.40
CA ILE A 92 -8.13 2.98 -1.78
C ILE A 92 -7.84 1.93 -2.84
N ILE A 93 -6.57 1.60 -2.97
CA ILE A 93 -6.07 0.54 -3.85
C ILE A 93 -5.23 -0.44 -3.04
N PHE A 94 -5.19 -1.71 -3.44
CA PHE A 94 -4.18 -2.62 -2.95
C PHE A 94 -3.23 -3.02 -4.08
N VAL A 95 -1.96 -3.20 -3.72
CA VAL A 95 -0.90 -3.67 -4.61
C VAL A 95 -0.10 -4.77 -3.91
N ASP A 96 0.50 -5.66 -4.68
CA ASP A 96 1.32 -6.74 -4.11
C ASP A 96 2.70 -6.23 -3.66
N ALA A 97 3.17 -6.74 -2.53
CA ALA A 97 4.43 -6.33 -1.90
C ALA A 97 5.70 -6.67 -2.72
N ASP A 98 5.58 -7.57 -3.70
CA ASP A 98 6.67 -7.94 -4.60
C ASP A 98 6.89 -6.96 -5.76
N ASN A 99 6.06 -5.91 -5.84
CA ASN A 99 6.07 -4.90 -6.90
C ASN A 99 5.89 -5.50 -8.31
N ALA A 100 5.11 -6.59 -8.44
CA ALA A 100 4.84 -7.21 -9.74
C ALA A 100 4.06 -6.30 -10.70
N THR A 101 3.27 -5.37 -10.17
CA THR A 101 2.63 -4.30 -10.92
C THR A 101 3.23 -2.97 -10.43
N PRO A 102 3.96 -2.24 -11.29
CA PRO A 102 4.53 -0.94 -10.92
C PRO A 102 3.44 0.03 -10.46
N ILE A 103 3.73 0.85 -9.46
CA ILE A 103 2.75 1.76 -8.85
C ILE A 103 2.22 2.81 -9.84
N GLU A 104 3.00 3.16 -10.85
CA GLU A 104 2.64 4.08 -11.92
C GLU A 104 1.47 3.56 -12.78
N GLN A 105 1.14 2.27 -12.70
CA GLN A 105 -0.09 1.74 -13.32
C GLN A 105 -1.35 2.29 -12.65
N VAL A 106 -1.26 2.79 -11.42
CA VAL A 106 -2.38 3.41 -10.70
C VAL A 106 -2.89 4.65 -11.43
N ASP A 107 -2.04 5.42 -12.13
CA ASP A 107 -2.44 6.61 -12.89
C ASP A 107 -3.46 6.31 -13.98
N LYS A 108 -3.34 5.13 -14.60
CA LYS A 108 -4.28 4.68 -15.64
C LYS A 108 -5.69 4.49 -15.07
N LEU A 109 -5.78 4.11 -13.80
CA LEU A 109 -7.05 3.97 -13.08
C LEU A 109 -7.51 5.34 -12.58
N LEU A 110 -6.61 6.12 -11.95
CA LEU A 110 -6.93 7.44 -11.43
C LEU A 110 -7.47 8.39 -12.50
N LYS A 111 -7.13 8.21 -13.78
CA LYS A 111 -7.76 8.98 -14.87
C LYS A 111 -9.30 8.91 -14.86
N TYR A 112 -9.89 7.83 -14.35
CA TYR A 112 -11.33 7.59 -14.35
C TYR A 112 -11.94 7.57 -12.93
N HIS A 113 -11.24 8.12 -11.94
CA HIS A 113 -11.65 8.10 -10.52
C HIS A 113 -12.99 8.81 -10.24
N ASP A 114 -13.35 9.80 -11.06
CA ASP A 114 -14.64 10.51 -10.97
C ASP A 114 -15.77 9.80 -11.72
N GLU A 115 -15.43 8.85 -12.60
CA GLU A 115 -16.40 8.16 -13.45
C GLU A 115 -16.86 6.81 -12.84
N TYR A 116 -15.98 6.13 -12.10
CA TYR A 116 -16.22 4.79 -11.59
C TYR A 116 -15.93 4.67 -10.10
N GLN A 117 -16.80 3.93 -9.40
CA GLN A 117 -16.63 3.63 -7.97
C GLN A 117 -15.66 2.48 -7.71
N VAL A 118 -15.46 1.60 -8.70
CA VAL A 118 -14.57 0.43 -8.60
C VAL A 118 -13.85 0.26 -9.93
N MET A 119 -12.53 0.10 -9.85
CA MET A 119 -11.66 -0.10 -11.00
C MET A 119 -10.73 -1.28 -10.74
N ILE A 120 -10.47 -2.10 -11.77
CA ILE A 120 -9.67 -3.31 -11.67
C ILE A 120 -8.54 -3.24 -12.69
N GLY A 121 -7.30 -3.40 -12.22
CA GLY A 121 -6.16 -3.62 -13.09
C GLY A 121 -6.23 -5.01 -13.72
N SER A 122 -6.41 -5.07 -15.04
CA SER A 122 -6.39 -6.31 -15.83
C SER A 122 -5.14 -6.37 -16.70
N ARG A 123 -4.60 -7.57 -16.88
CA ARG A 123 -3.54 -7.85 -17.87
C ARG A 123 -4.10 -8.26 -19.24
N TYR A 124 -5.42 -8.40 -19.34
CA TYR A 124 -6.18 -8.82 -20.51
C TYR A 124 -7.16 -7.74 -20.94
#